data_AF-A0A2K4FSR0-F1
#
_entry.id   AF-A0A2K4FSR0-F1
#
_cell.length_a   1.000
_cell.length_b   1.000
_cell.length_c   1.000
_cell.angle_alpha   90.00
_cell.angle_beta   90.00
_cell.angle_gamma   90.00
#
_symmetry.space_group_name_H-M   'P 1'
#
loop_
_entity.id
_entity.type
_entity.pdbx_description
1 polymer ?
#
loop_
_entity_poly.entity_id
_entity_poly.type
_entity_poly.pdbx_seq_one_letter_code
_entity_poly.pdbx_strand_id
1 'polypeptide(L)' 'VLGYDSFCCEVEVGEGYMESVLTVEKDGVEVTDADTDFNSSKLYRLIKELKAEGKARGEEWLSFSISYRREGEVKTKFNY' A
#
# COMPACT_ATOMS: atom_id res chain seq x y z
N VAL A 1 -6.15 11.50 20.27
CA VAL A 1 -5.70 10.35 19.45
C VAL A 1 -4.99 10.92 18.23
N LEU A 2 -3.68 10.72 18.12
CA LEU A 2 -2.94 11.00 16.89
C LEU A 2 -3.09 9.74 16.03
N GLY A 3 -3.87 9.81 14.95
CA GLY A 3 -4.15 8.68 14.09
C GLY A 3 -5.23 9.00 13.05
N TYR A 4 -5.34 8.13 12.06
CA TYR A 4 -6.34 8.14 10.99
C TYR A 4 -7.49 7.18 11.32
N ASP A 5 -8.65 7.43 10.73
CA ASP A 5 -9.83 6.56 10.80
C ASP A 5 -9.78 5.50 9.71
N SER A 6 -9.16 5.79 8.57
CA SER A 6 -8.84 4.79 7.54
C SER A 6 -7.54 5.13 6.81
N PHE A 7 -6.92 4.13 6.20
CA PHE A 7 -5.87 4.34 5.20
C PHE A 7 -6.04 3.37 4.03
N CYS A 8 -5.51 3.78 2.87
CA CYS A 8 -5.30 2.94 1.70
C CYS A 8 -3.92 3.26 1.14
N CYS A 9 -3.06 2.25 1.03
CA CYS A 9 -1.79 2.34 0.32
C CYS A 9 -1.91 1.54 -0.97
N GLU A 10 -1.70 2.22 -2.09
CA GLU A 10 -1.72 1.64 -3.43
C GLU A 10 -0.31 1.68 -3.98
N VAL A 11 0.14 0.56 -4.56
CA VAL A 11 1.49 0.40 -5.09
C VAL A 11 1.44 -0.23 -6.47
N GLU A 12 2.10 0.42 -7.42
CA GLU A 12 2.36 -0.12 -8.76
C GLU A 12 3.85 -0.41 -8.89
N VAL A 13 4.18 -1.56 -9.47
CA VAL A 13 5.58 -1.98 -9.70
C VAL A 13 5.75 -2.34 -11.17
N GLY A 14 6.45 -1.50 -11.91
CA GLY A 14 6.83 -1.77 -13.29
C GLY A 14 8.31 -2.09 -13.44
N GLU A 15 8.77 -2.14 -14.69
CA GLU A 15 10.19 -2.37 -14.99
C GLU A 15 11.03 -1.16 -14.58
N GLY A 16 11.80 -1.31 -13.49
CA GLY A 16 12.72 -0.29 -13.02
C GLY A 16 12.10 0.83 -12.18
N TYR A 17 10.78 0.80 -11.92
CA TYR A 17 10.11 1.79 -11.09
C TYR A 17 9.14 1.17 -10.06
N MET A 18 8.83 1.97 -9.04
CA MET A 18 7.72 1.73 -8.13
C MET A 18 7.06 3.07 -7.85
N GLU A 19 5.75 3.14 -8.00
CA GLU A 19 4.93 4.28 -7.58
C GLU A 19 4.04 3.85 -6.41
N SER A 20 3.84 4.75 -5.46
CA SER A 20 2.99 4.49 -4.31
C SER A 20 2.21 5.72 -3.90
N VAL A 21 0.93 5.55 -3.58
CA VAL A 21 0.06 6.59 -3.04
C VAL A 21 -0.45 6.11 -1.68
N LEU A 22 -0.37 6.98 -0.67
CA LEU A 22 -1.03 6.78 0.61
C LEU A 22 -2.19 7.76 0.74
N THR A 23 -3.38 7.23 0.86
CA THR A 23 -4.58 8.01 1.22
C THR A 23 -4.92 7.71 2.66
N VAL A 24 -5.12 8.75 3.48
CA VAL A 24 -5.61 8.62 4.85
C VAL A 24 -6.92 9.40 5.00
N GLU A 25 -7.84 8.88 5.80
CA GLU A 25 -9.08 9.56 6.18
C GLU A 25 -9.03 9.89 7.66
N LYS A 26 -9.42 11.10 8.04
CA LYS A 26 -9.63 11.49 9.43
C LYS A 26 -10.81 12.44 9.55
N ASP A 27 -11.73 12.16 10.47
CA ASP A 27 -12.91 12.97 10.73
C ASP A 27 -13.73 13.24 9.44
N GLY A 28 -13.77 12.26 8.54
CA GLY A 28 -14.46 12.33 7.23
C GLY A 28 -13.72 13.10 6.14
N VAL A 29 -12.47 13.54 6.37
CA VAL A 29 -11.64 14.24 5.39
C VAL A 29 -10.54 13.31 4.88
N GLU A 30 -10.46 13.14 3.56
CA GLU A 30 -9.40 12.39 2.88
C GLU A 30 -8.18 13.28 2.57
N VAL A 31 -6.99 12.74 2.79
CA VAL A 31 -5.70 13.40 2.55
C VAL A 31 -4.76 12.41 1.86
N THR A 32 -4.20 12.82 0.73
CA THR A 32 -3.25 12.01 -0.08
C THR A 32 -1.78 12.41 0.13
N ASP A 33 -1.53 13.55 0.77
CA ASP A 33 -0.19 14.05 1.11
C ASP A 33 0.02 13.99 2.64
N ALA A 34 -0.37 12.86 3.22
CA ALA A 34 -0.22 12.66 4.64
C ALA A 34 1.26 12.62 5.01
N ASP A 35 1.66 13.38 6.03
CA ASP A 35 3.02 13.32 6.52
C ASP A 35 3.30 11.91 7.06
N THR A 36 4.39 11.31 6.58
CA THR A 36 4.69 9.91 6.82
C THR A 36 6.11 9.74 7.31
N ASP A 37 6.24 9.12 8.48
CA ASP A 37 7.54 8.75 9.06
C ASP A 37 7.95 7.32 8.69
N PHE A 38 7.27 6.71 7.70
CA PHE A 38 7.61 5.35 7.28
C PHE A 38 8.80 5.34 6.32
N ASN A 39 9.69 4.37 6.52
CA ASN A 39 10.89 4.25 5.70
C ASN A 39 10.55 3.70 4.30
N SER A 40 10.56 4.58 3.31
CA SER A 40 10.28 4.25 1.90
C SER A 40 11.19 3.16 1.33
N SER A 41 12.47 3.10 1.73
CA SER A 41 13.39 2.04 1.30
C SER A 41 13.01 0.66 1.85
N LYS A 42 12.48 0.59 3.08
CA LYS A 42 11.96 -0.65 3.66
C LYS A 42 10.69 -1.09 2.95
N LEU A 43 9.77 -0.16 2.69
CA LEU A 43 8.54 -0.44 1.93
C LEU A 43 8.87 -0.99 0.54
N TYR A 44 9.76 -0.31 -0.19
CA TYR A 44 10.22 -0.75 -1.51
C TYR A 44 10.79 -2.17 -1.49
N ARG A 45 11.64 -2.49 -0.50
CA ARG A 45 12.19 -3.85 -0.35
C ARG A 45 11.08 -4.89 -0.12
N LEU A 46 10.15 -4.62 0.79
CA LEU A 46 9.05 -5.53 1.12
C LEU A 46 8.13 -5.79 -0.08
N ILE A 47 7.82 -4.75 -0.85
CA ILE A 47 6.99 -4.88 -2.05
C ILE A 47 7.71 -5.71 -3.14
N LYS A 48 9.02 -5.54 -3.31
CA LYS A 48 9.79 -6.39 -4.24
C LYS A 48 9.85 -7.84 -3.81
N GLU A 49 10.03 -8.10 -2.52
CA GLU A 49 9.96 -9.45 -1.96
C GLU A 49 8.57 -10.06 -2.20
N LEU A 50 7.48 -9.32 -1.93
CA LEU A 50 6.11 -9.76 -2.22
C LEU A 50 5.90 -10.06 -3.71
N LYS A 51 6.46 -9.26 -4.62
CA LYS A 51 6.34 -9.46 -6.07
C LYS A 51 7.12 -10.70 -6.53
N ALA A 52 8.31 -10.91 -5.99
CA ALA A 52 9.11 -12.10 -6.28
C ALA A 52 8.42 -13.38 -5.82
N GLU A 53 7.84 -13.37 -4.61
CA GLU A 53 7.07 -14.51 -4.08
C GLU A 53 5.80 -14.77 -4.89
N GLY A 54 5.08 -13.73 -5.31
CA GLY A 54 3.94 -13.87 -6.23
C GLY A 54 4.35 -14.54 -7.55
N LYS A 55 5.42 -14.04 -8.17
CA LYS A 55 5.96 -14.62 -9.41
C LYS A 55 6.35 -16.09 -9.25
N ALA A 56 6.96 -16.46 -8.11
CA ALA A 56 7.31 -17.86 -7.82
C ALA A 56 6.09 -18.78 -7.72
N ARG A 57 4.91 -18.25 -7.35
CA ARG A 57 3.62 -18.96 -7.36
C ARG A 57 2.87 -18.91 -8.69
N GLY A 58 3.39 -18.20 -9.69
CA GLY A 58 2.70 -17.95 -10.95
C GLY A 58 1.68 -16.80 -10.88
N GLU A 59 1.72 -15.99 -9.83
CA GLU A 59 0.89 -14.80 -9.63
C GLU A 59 1.65 -13.55 -10.08
N GLU A 60 1.50 -13.17 -11.35
CA GLU A 60 2.17 -11.99 -11.91
C GLU A 60 1.24 -10.76 -11.83
N TRP A 61 1.16 -10.16 -10.65
CA TRP A 61 0.34 -8.97 -10.41
C TRP A 61 1.06 -7.66 -10.84
N LEU A 62 0.28 -6.71 -11.34
CA LEU A 62 0.70 -5.37 -11.77
C LEU A 62 0.71 -4.37 -10.62
N SER A 63 -0.36 -4.36 -9.82
CA SER A 63 -0.50 -3.47 -8.66
C SER A 63 -1.11 -4.17 -7.45
N PHE A 64 -0.79 -3.64 -6.28
CA PHE A 64 -1.20 -4.12 -4.98
C PHE A 64 -1.78 -2.96 -4.17
N SER A 65 -2.89 -3.19 -3.47
CA SER A 65 -3.35 -2.26 -2.46
C SER A 65 -3.60 -2.94 -1.13
N ILE A 66 -3.30 -2.20 -0.06
CA ILE A 66 -3.61 -2.56 1.32
C ILE A 66 -4.42 -1.43 1.95
N SER A 67 -5.57 -1.76 2.52
CA SER A 67 -6.42 -0.78 3.18
C SER A 67 -6.87 -1.28 4.54
N TYR A 68 -7.16 -0.31 5.40
CA TYR A 68 -7.63 -0.54 6.75
C TYR A 68 -8.57 0.60 7.14
N ARG A 69 -9.62 0.25 7.88
CA ARG A 69 -10.48 1.21 8.59
C ARG A 69 -10.47 0.84 10.06
N ARG A 70 -10.48 1.83 10.94
CA ARG A 70 -10.50 1.66 12.40
C ARG A 70 -11.63 0.70 12.78
N GLU A 71 -11.31 -0.27 13.64
CA GLU A 71 -12.22 -1.35 14.07
C GLU A 71 -12.66 -2.31 12.94
N GLY A 72 -12.10 -2.17 11.75
CA GLY A 72 -12.31 -3.07 10.61
C GLY A 72 -11.15 -4.02 10.37
N GLU A 73 -11.30 -4.83 9.33
CA GLU A 73 -10.27 -5.76 8.86
C GLU A 73 -9.30 -5.07 7.89
N VAL A 74 -8.07 -5.56 7.87
CA VAL A 74 -7.12 -5.23 6.80
C VAL A 74 -7.56 -5.95 5.53
N LYS A 75 -7.66 -5.20 4.43
CA LYS A 75 -8.01 -5.73 3.12
C LYS A 75 -6.83 -5.58 2.18
N THR A 76 -6.60 -6.60 1.38
CA THR A 76 -5.59 -6.58 0.32
C THR A 76 -6.24 -6.85 -1.03
N LYS A 77 -5.79 -6.16 -2.07
CA LYS A 77 -6.21 -6.39 -3.44
C LYS A 77 -4.97 -6.49 -4.33
N PHE A 78 -5.00 -7.46 -5.24
CA PHE A 78 -4.00 -7.63 -6.29
C PHE A 78 -4.70 -7.45 -7.63
N ASN A 79 -4.14 -6.61 -8.50
CA ASN A 79 -4.58 -6.47 -9.88
C ASN A 79 -3.53 -7.14 -10.78
N TYR A 80 -3.99 -7.92 -11.76
CA TYR A 80 -3.18 -8.73 -12.67
C TYR A 80 -3.24 -8.16 -14.08
#